data_AF-A0A6C0ACH3-F1
#
_entry.id   AF-A0A6C0ACH3-F1
#
_cell.length_a   1.000
_cell.length_b   1.000
_cell.length_c   1.000
_cell.angle_alpha   90.00
_cell.angle_beta   90.00
_cell.angle_gamma   90.00
#
_symmetry.space_group_name_H-M   'P 1'
#
loop_
_entity.id
_entity.type
_entity.pdbx_description
1 polymer ?
#
loop_
_entity_poly.entity_id
_entity_poly.type
_entity_poly.pdbx_seq_one_letter_code
_entity_poly.pdbx_strand_id
1 'polypeptide(L)'
;MDPVVEDYPRSAKNFNCLGPCYRPGVFVVHPITLKHITNNDYPFCPVNEWEHVNPETGKKEIRSTDKCFDPIRSGTVSNYELSMNIITPKIDFTCESFLKIYYNIYSMESTLEWLKDNSDVSYFTKRRVLDCAWIAYGFNNYILDDRLVFFYLDLVKEQRLNDIYNKFYKYISVDKDNVFFKKNIDEKDYKRDKKIEFIKLKFINYNNFNKFLNQYIEKFASKKNKVESHSENIIYLFEEYLEKKIQLSF
;
A
#
# COMPACT_ATOMS: atom_id res chain seq x y z
N MET A 1 5.62 -11.13 -5.22
CA MET A 1 5.22 -12.21 -6.13
C MET A 1 3.90 -12.69 -5.62
N ASP A 2 2.82 -12.28 -6.26
CA ASP A 2 1.49 -12.78 -5.90
C ASP A 2 1.49 -14.29 -6.20
N PRO A 3 1.09 -15.15 -5.25
CA PRO A 3 0.84 -16.53 -5.60
C PRO A 3 -0.36 -16.50 -6.54
N VAL A 4 -0.14 -16.98 -7.77
CA VAL A 4 -1.21 -17.34 -8.67
C VAL A 4 -2.17 -18.22 -7.86
N VAL A 5 -3.41 -17.78 -7.68
CA VAL A 5 -4.48 -18.67 -7.24
C VAL A 5 -4.66 -19.63 -8.41
N GLU A 6 -3.89 -20.69 -8.44
CA GLU A 6 -4.10 -21.78 -9.39
C GLU A 6 -5.49 -22.33 -9.08
N ASP A 7 -6.40 -22.22 -10.06
CA ASP A 7 -7.70 -22.88 -9.99
C ASP A 7 -7.44 -24.36 -9.71
N TYR A 8 -7.99 -24.86 -8.59
CA TYR A 8 -7.87 -26.27 -8.26
C TYR A 8 -8.47 -27.13 -9.38
N PRO A 9 -7.90 -28.32 -9.64
CA PRO A 9 -8.38 -29.18 -10.72
C PRO A 9 -9.82 -29.61 -10.47
N ARG A 10 -10.51 -30.05 -11.53
CA ARG A 10 -11.83 -30.68 -11.39
C ARG A 10 -11.70 -32.11 -10.90
N SER A 11 -12.70 -32.53 -10.13
CA SER A 11 -12.83 -33.92 -9.67
C SER A 11 -13.24 -34.86 -10.80
N ALA A 12 -13.23 -36.17 -10.54
CA ALA A 12 -13.65 -37.21 -11.49
C ALA A 12 -15.10 -37.06 -11.94
N LYS A 13 -15.97 -36.48 -11.10
CA LYS A 13 -17.36 -36.13 -11.44
C LYS A 13 -17.53 -34.68 -11.90
N ASN A 14 -16.44 -34.01 -12.28
CA ASN A 14 -16.43 -32.66 -12.83
C ASN A 14 -16.87 -31.57 -11.84
N PHE A 15 -16.75 -31.82 -10.53
CA PHE A 15 -16.92 -30.78 -9.51
C PHE A 15 -15.67 -29.91 -9.42
N ASN A 16 -15.84 -28.62 -9.12
CA ASN A 16 -14.71 -27.76 -8.77
C ASN A 16 -14.20 -28.15 -7.39
N CYS A 17 -12.95 -28.59 -7.29
CA CYS A 17 -12.34 -28.85 -6.00
C CYS A 17 -12.18 -27.53 -5.22
N LEU A 18 -12.52 -27.54 -3.94
CA LEU A 18 -12.39 -26.41 -3.02
C LEU A 18 -11.01 -26.33 -2.36
N GLY A 19 -10.13 -27.27 -2.71
CA GLY A 19 -8.82 -27.48 -2.15
C GLY A 19 -8.03 -28.45 -3.02
N PRO A 20 -6.77 -28.73 -2.67
CA PRO A 20 -5.94 -29.60 -3.47
C PRO A 20 -6.40 -31.07 -3.44
N CYS A 21 -5.86 -31.87 -4.36
CA CYS A 21 -6.08 -33.30 -4.39
C CYS A 21 -5.20 -33.99 -3.33
N TYR A 22 -5.85 -34.54 -2.31
CA TYR A 22 -5.22 -35.25 -1.20
C TYR A 22 -5.05 -36.73 -1.49
N ARG A 23 -4.09 -37.35 -0.80
CA ARG A 23 -3.84 -38.80 -0.89
C ARG A 23 -4.87 -39.59 -0.09
N PRO A 24 -5.08 -40.88 -0.43
CA PRO A 24 -5.87 -41.76 0.40
C PRO A 24 -5.34 -41.82 1.84
N GLY A 25 -6.24 -41.82 2.81
CA GLY A 25 -5.93 -41.95 4.24
C GLY A 25 -5.53 -40.66 4.97
N VAL A 26 -5.45 -39.52 4.26
CA VAL A 26 -5.14 -38.23 4.88
C VAL A 26 -6.42 -37.61 5.46
N PHE A 27 -6.38 -37.19 6.72
CA PHE A 27 -7.44 -36.41 7.35
C PHE A 27 -7.21 -34.92 7.09
N VAL A 28 -8.21 -34.26 6.50
CA VAL A 28 -8.20 -32.81 6.26
C VAL A 28 -9.49 -32.18 6.73
N VAL A 29 -9.48 -30.86 6.92
CA VAL A 29 -10.68 -30.11 7.30
C VAL A 29 -11.31 -29.54 6.04
N HIS A 30 -12.61 -29.77 5.86
CA HIS A 30 -13.35 -29.25 4.72
C HIS A 30 -13.49 -27.71 4.82
N PRO A 31 -13.18 -26.93 3.76
CA PRO A 31 -13.10 -25.46 3.83
C PRO A 31 -14.43 -24.77 4.17
N ILE A 32 -15.56 -25.31 3.70
CA ILE A 32 -16.89 -24.72 3.97
C ILE A 32 -17.50 -25.26 5.26
N THR A 33 -17.59 -26.58 5.41
CA THR A 33 -18.31 -27.20 6.53
C THR A 33 -17.48 -27.31 7.81
N LEU A 34 -16.16 -27.11 7.74
CA LEU A 34 -15.20 -27.25 8.84
C LEU A 34 -15.18 -28.66 9.47
N LYS A 35 -15.76 -29.67 8.80
CA LYS A 35 -15.75 -31.07 9.24
C LYS A 35 -14.47 -31.76 8.78
N HIS A 36 -14.01 -32.73 9.57
CA HIS A 36 -12.95 -33.64 9.13
C HIS A 36 -13.46 -34.56 8.02
N ILE A 37 -12.71 -34.62 6.94
CA ILE A 37 -12.98 -35.46 5.77
C ILE A 37 -11.74 -36.31 5.47
N THR A 38 -11.99 -37.53 4.99
CA THR A 38 -10.97 -38.48 4.57
C THR A 38 -11.57 -39.43 3.53
N ASN A 39 -10.73 -40.03 2.72
CA ASN A 39 -11.08 -41.18 1.89
C ASN A 39 -9.89 -42.15 1.91
N ASN A 40 -10.12 -43.42 2.23
CA ASN A 40 -9.04 -44.40 2.34
C ASN A 40 -8.77 -45.14 1.01
N ASP A 41 -9.70 -45.06 0.06
CA ASP A 41 -9.70 -45.91 -1.14
C ASP A 41 -9.06 -45.20 -2.34
N TYR A 42 -9.19 -43.87 -2.43
CA TYR A 42 -8.72 -43.09 -3.56
C TYR A 42 -8.27 -41.66 -3.19
N PRO A 43 -7.41 -41.04 -4.02
CA PRO A 43 -7.10 -39.63 -3.90
C PRO A 43 -8.36 -38.77 -4.01
N PHE A 44 -8.56 -37.85 -3.07
CA PHE A 44 -9.80 -37.09 -2.95
C PHE A 44 -9.55 -35.59 -2.81
N CYS A 45 -10.51 -34.77 -3.23
CA CYS A 45 -10.53 -33.35 -2.95
C CYS A 45 -11.84 -32.96 -2.26
N PRO A 46 -11.85 -31.90 -1.42
CA PRO A 46 -13.09 -31.32 -0.90
C PRO A 46 -13.90 -30.71 -2.04
N VAL A 47 -15.21 -30.92 -2.02
CA VAL A 47 -16.17 -30.35 -2.99
C VAL A 47 -17.42 -29.92 -2.24
N ASN A 48 -18.26 -29.08 -2.86
CA ASN A 48 -19.58 -28.77 -2.30
C ASN A 48 -20.36 -30.06 -2.02
N GLU A 49 -21.19 -30.05 -0.95
CA GLU A 49 -21.99 -31.22 -0.57
C GLU A 49 -22.90 -31.66 -1.73
N TRP A 50 -22.91 -32.97 -2.02
CA TRP A 50 -23.68 -33.56 -3.12
C TRP A 50 -24.29 -34.90 -2.71
N GLU A 51 -25.42 -35.26 -3.33
CA GLU A 51 -26.11 -36.53 -3.07
C GLU A 51 -25.47 -37.69 -3.84
N HIS A 52 -24.99 -38.68 -3.11
CA HIS A 52 -24.53 -39.95 -3.65
C HIS A 52 -25.48 -41.08 -3.28
N VAL A 53 -25.95 -41.83 -4.28
CA VAL A 53 -26.68 -43.08 -4.02
C VAL A 53 -25.64 -44.18 -3.87
N ASN A 54 -25.58 -44.77 -2.67
CA ASN A 54 -24.70 -45.90 -2.40
C ASN A 54 -25.18 -47.12 -3.21
N PRO A 55 -24.34 -47.67 -4.12
CA PRO A 55 -24.76 -48.74 -5.03
C PRO A 55 -25.09 -50.06 -4.32
N GLU A 56 -24.55 -50.31 -3.14
CA GLU A 56 -24.77 -51.56 -2.39
C GLU A 56 -26.05 -51.51 -1.54
N THR A 57 -26.34 -50.34 -0.97
CA THR A 57 -27.46 -50.17 -0.03
C THR A 57 -28.67 -49.44 -0.62
N GLY A 58 -28.50 -48.80 -1.78
CA GLY A 58 -29.52 -47.97 -2.42
C GLY A 58 -29.85 -46.68 -1.66
N LYS A 59 -29.17 -46.40 -0.53
CA LYS A 59 -29.44 -45.22 0.30
C LYS A 59 -28.74 -43.99 -0.26
N LYS A 60 -29.41 -42.84 -0.14
CA LYS A 60 -28.83 -41.53 -0.41
C LYS A 60 -27.93 -41.10 0.75
N GLU A 61 -26.69 -40.77 0.45
CA GLU A 61 -25.67 -40.24 1.36
C GLU A 61 -25.25 -38.84 0.87
N ILE A 62 -25.08 -37.89 1.79
CA ILE A 62 -24.47 -36.60 1.47
C ILE A 62 -22.95 -36.77 1.57
N ARG A 63 -22.24 -36.45 0.49
CA ARG A 63 -20.77 -36.45 0.45
C ARG A 63 -20.24 -35.05 0.19
N SER A 64 -19.13 -34.74 0.83
CA SER A 64 -18.40 -33.46 0.67
C SER A 64 -17.00 -33.67 0.09
N THR A 65 -16.77 -34.84 -0.52
CA THR A 65 -15.52 -35.20 -1.19
C THR A 65 -15.82 -35.88 -2.51
N ASP A 66 -14.90 -35.77 -3.46
CA ASP A 66 -14.93 -36.54 -4.69
C ASP A 66 -13.51 -36.97 -5.10
N LYS A 67 -13.43 -37.98 -5.96
CA LYS A 67 -12.16 -38.51 -6.46
C LYS A 67 -11.44 -37.48 -7.33
N CYS A 68 -10.13 -37.43 -7.24
CA CYS A 68 -9.27 -36.62 -8.11
C CYS A 68 -8.09 -37.45 -8.64
N PHE A 69 -7.41 -36.97 -9.68
CA PHE A 69 -6.42 -37.75 -10.42
C PHE A 69 -4.98 -37.47 -10.01
N ASP A 70 -4.66 -36.23 -9.62
CA ASP A 70 -3.29 -35.77 -9.40
C ASP A 70 -3.04 -35.37 -7.93
N PRO A 71 -2.80 -36.33 -7.01
CA PRO A 71 -2.55 -36.01 -5.62
C PRO A 71 -1.22 -35.29 -5.41
N ILE A 72 -1.18 -34.41 -4.40
CA ILE A 72 0.05 -33.72 -3.97
C ILE A 72 1.18 -34.74 -3.67
N ARG A 73 2.42 -34.43 -4.06
CA ARG A 73 3.61 -35.29 -3.82
C ARG A 73 3.97 -35.33 -2.32
N SER A 74 4.31 -36.51 -1.78
CA SER A 74 4.69 -36.68 -0.37
C SER A 74 5.92 -35.88 -0.06
N GLY A 75 5.89 -35.14 1.05
CA GLY A 75 6.99 -34.31 1.53
C GLY A 75 7.00 -32.89 1.01
N THR A 76 6.03 -32.47 0.18
CA THR A 76 5.96 -31.09 -0.32
C THR A 76 5.15 -30.13 0.55
N VAL A 77 4.24 -30.64 1.40
CA VAL A 77 3.44 -29.83 2.32
C VAL A 77 3.14 -30.65 3.57
N SER A 78 3.35 -30.10 4.77
CA SER A 78 3.00 -30.78 6.02
C SER A 78 1.47 -30.80 6.21
N ASN A 79 0.93 -31.85 6.86
CA ASN A 79 -0.50 -31.94 7.18
C ASN A 79 -1.01 -30.72 7.98
N TYR A 80 -0.13 -30.11 8.77
CA TYR A 80 -0.39 -28.87 9.51
C TYR A 80 -0.59 -27.67 8.58
N GLU A 81 0.31 -27.45 7.62
CA GLU A 81 0.21 -26.35 6.64
C GLU A 81 -1.03 -26.46 5.74
N LEU A 82 -1.41 -27.68 5.37
CA LEU A 82 -2.66 -27.93 4.60
C LEU A 82 -3.91 -27.59 5.41
N SER A 83 -3.92 -27.88 6.72
CA SER A 83 -5.04 -27.54 7.60
C SER A 83 -5.13 -26.05 7.94
N MET A 84 -3.99 -25.38 8.11
CA MET A 84 -3.92 -23.97 8.52
C MET A 84 -4.33 -23.01 7.40
N ASN A 85 -3.98 -23.31 6.15
CA ASN A 85 -4.36 -22.49 4.99
C ASN A 85 -5.87 -22.50 4.70
N ILE A 86 -6.59 -23.52 5.16
CA ILE A 86 -8.03 -23.67 4.95
C ILE A 86 -8.84 -23.03 6.08
N ILE A 87 -8.35 -23.09 7.32
CA ILE A 87 -9.07 -22.61 8.51
C ILE A 87 -8.81 -21.13 8.77
N THR A 88 -7.62 -20.62 8.41
CA THR A 88 -7.28 -19.22 8.62
C THR A 88 -7.37 -18.50 7.28
N PRO A 89 -8.40 -17.68 7.02
CA PRO A 89 -8.38 -16.83 5.83
C PRO A 89 -7.07 -16.05 5.85
N LYS A 90 -6.32 -16.11 4.74
CA LYS A 90 -5.11 -15.33 4.60
C LYS A 90 -5.53 -13.86 4.49
N ILE A 91 -5.62 -13.17 5.62
CA ILE A 91 -5.86 -11.73 5.65
C ILE A 91 -4.58 -11.07 5.16
N ASP A 92 -4.55 -10.72 3.88
CA ASP A 92 -3.47 -9.91 3.33
C ASP A 92 -3.71 -8.45 3.73
N PHE A 93 -2.94 -7.98 4.71
CA PHE A 93 -2.97 -6.60 5.19
C PHE A 93 -2.21 -5.70 4.22
N THR A 94 -2.78 -5.52 3.03
CA THR A 94 -2.28 -4.56 2.04
C THR A 94 -2.69 -3.13 2.41
N CYS A 95 -2.01 -2.12 1.85
CA CYS A 95 -2.41 -0.72 1.96
C CYS A 95 -3.86 -0.50 1.50
N GLU A 96 -4.30 -1.20 0.45
CA GLU A 96 -5.67 -1.11 -0.05
C GLU A 96 -6.68 -1.68 0.96
N SER A 97 -6.42 -2.86 1.54
CA SER A 97 -7.26 -3.45 2.58
C SER A 97 -7.33 -2.55 3.81
N PHE A 98 -6.19 -1.99 4.23
CA PHE A 98 -6.11 -1.04 5.36
C PHE A 98 -6.99 0.19 5.14
N LEU A 99 -6.90 0.82 3.96
CA LEU A 99 -7.68 2.01 3.64
C LEU A 99 -9.19 1.74 3.58
N LYS A 100 -9.59 0.65 2.93
CA LYS A 100 -11.02 0.29 2.79
C LYS A 100 -11.64 -0.08 4.12
N ILE A 101 -10.99 -0.95 4.90
CA ILE A 101 -11.57 -1.51 6.12
C ILE A 101 -11.61 -0.48 7.25
N TYR A 102 -10.52 0.27 7.46
CA TYR A 102 -10.41 1.16 8.62
C TYR A 102 -10.90 2.59 8.37
N TYR A 103 -10.82 3.07 7.12
CA TYR A 103 -11.09 4.48 6.80
C TYR A 103 -12.17 4.67 5.75
N ASN A 104 -12.71 3.60 5.16
CA ASN A 104 -13.70 3.67 4.09
C ASN A 104 -13.20 4.48 2.87
N ILE A 105 -11.90 4.38 2.55
CA ILE A 105 -11.23 5.08 1.45
C ILE A 105 -11.06 4.11 0.27
N TYR A 106 -11.49 4.51 -0.92
CA TYR A 106 -11.51 3.67 -2.13
C TYR A 106 -10.75 4.24 -3.33
N SER A 107 -10.24 5.47 -3.22
CA SER A 107 -9.53 6.17 -4.29
C SER A 107 -8.63 7.27 -3.72
N MET A 108 -7.74 7.81 -4.57
CA MET A 108 -6.97 9.00 -4.21
C MET A 108 -7.88 10.20 -3.91
N GLU A 109 -8.95 10.38 -4.68
CA GLU A 109 -9.96 11.44 -4.44
C GLU A 109 -10.56 11.33 -3.04
N SER A 110 -11.08 10.15 -2.67
CA SER A 110 -11.63 9.92 -1.32
C SER A 110 -10.59 10.07 -0.21
N THR A 111 -9.30 9.89 -0.53
CA THR A 111 -8.21 10.15 0.42
C THR A 111 -8.09 11.65 0.68
N LEU A 112 -8.16 12.48 -0.35
CA LEU A 112 -8.07 13.94 -0.23
C LEU A 112 -9.29 14.52 0.50
N GLU A 113 -10.48 14.00 0.23
CA GLU A 113 -11.69 14.31 1.01
C GLU A 113 -11.51 13.93 2.47
N TRP A 114 -11.05 12.71 2.75
CA TRP A 114 -10.80 12.25 4.11
C TRP A 114 -9.78 13.14 4.84
N LEU A 115 -8.68 13.54 4.20
CA LEU A 115 -7.67 14.41 4.79
C LEU A 115 -8.23 15.80 5.16
N LYS A 116 -9.15 16.32 4.34
CA LYS A 116 -9.83 17.59 4.59
C LYS A 116 -10.79 17.48 5.76
N ASP A 117 -11.62 16.44 5.77
CA ASP A 117 -12.67 16.25 6.79
C ASP A 117 -12.08 15.88 8.16
N ASN A 118 -10.86 15.32 8.18
CA ASN A 118 -10.16 14.91 9.40
C ASN A 118 -8.95 15.82 9.68
N SER A 119 -9.14 17.13 9.52
CA SER A 119 -8.07 18.14 9.68
C SER A 119 -7.51 18.24 11.11
N ASP A 120 -8.22 17.76 12.11
CA ASP A 120 -7.84 17.70 13.52
C ASP A 120 -7.03 16.45 13.89
N VAL A 121 -7.07 15.41 13.05
CA VAL A 121 -6.35 14.16 13.29
C VAL A 121 -4.84 14.36 13.27
N SER A 122 -4.14 13.55 14.09
CA SER A 122 -2.69 13.61 14.20
C SER A 122 -2.01 13.47 12.84
N TYR A 123 -0.96 14.27 12.68
CA TYR A 123 -0.16 14.29 11.46
C TYR A 123 0.34 12.89 11.04
N PHE A 124 0.81 12.09 11.98
CA PHE A 124 1.30 10.73 11.70
C PHE A 124 0.22 9.83 11.09
N THR A 125 -1.04 10.01 11.49
CA THR A 125 -2.17 9.25 10.93
C THR A 125 -2.44 9.71 9.50
N LYS A 126 -2.50 11.03 9.25
CA LYS A 126 -2.65 11.59 7.90
C LYS A 126 -1.55 11.11 6.96
N ARG A 127 -0.29 11.14 7.41
CA ARG A 127 0.87 10.64 6.65
C ARG A 127 0.73 9.15 6.33
N ARG A 128 0.36 8.32 7.31
CA ARG A 128 0.16 6.88 7.12
C ARG A 128 -0.95 6.57 6.10
N VAL A 129 -2.08 7.28 6.21
CA VAL A 129 -3.20 7.14 5.27
C VAL A 129 -2.76 7.53 3.86
N LEU A 130 -2.06 8.66 3.72
CA LEU A 130 -1.58 9.13 2.42
C LEU A 130 -0.51 8.21 1.82
N ASP A 131 0.42 7.69 2.62
CA ASP A 131 1.42 6.71 2.15
C ASP A 131 0.76 5.44 1.61
N CYS A 132 -0.25 4.92 2.32
CA CYS A 132 -1.05 3.80 1.83
C CYS A 132 -1.79 4.16 0.53
N ALA A 133 -2.32 5.37 0.43
CA ALA A 133 -3.06 5.83 -0.75
C ALA A 133 -2.16 6.00 -1.97
N TRP A 134 -0.90 6.39 -1.79
CA TRP A 134 0.08 6.40 -2.88
C TRP A 134 0.32 5.01 -3.46
N ILE A 135 0.50 4.01 -2.58
CA ILE A 135 0.73 2.62 -2.97
C ILE A 135 -0.50 2.05 -3.69
N ALA A 136 -1.68 2.27 -3.12
CA ALA A 136 -2.95 1.75 -3.63
C ALA A 136 -3.40 2.47 -4.91
N TYR A 137 -3.36 3.81 -4.95
CA TYR A 137 -4.10 4.63 -5.92
C TYR A 137 -3.28 5.70 -6.66
N GLY A 138 -2.12 6.12 -6.13
CA GLY A 138 -1.53 7.42 -6.45
C GLY A 138 -0.91 7.63 -7.84
N PHE A 139 -0.80 6.58 -8.66
CA PHE A 139 -0.10 6.66 -9.96
C PHE A 139 -0.98 6.35 -11.17
N ASN A 140 -2.30 6.24 -10.99
CA ASN A 140 -3.23 5.93 -12.09
C ASN A 140 -3.63 7.22 -12.82
N ASN A 141 -2.90 7.65 -13.86
CA ASN A 141 -3.27 8.75 -14.79
C ASN A 141 -3.96 9.99 -14.19
N TYR A 142 -3.58 10.39 -12.97
CA TYR A 142 -4.26 11.50 -12.29
C TYR A 142 -3.69 12.85 -12.74
N ILE A 143 -4.61 13.77 -13.03
CA ILE A 143 -4.34 15.21 -12.92
C ILE A 143 -4.04 15.47 -11.44
N LEU A 144 -2.93 16.14 -11.18
CA LEU A 144 -2.51 16.44 -9.82
C LEU A 144 -3.50 17.41 -9.18
N ASP A 145 -4.13 16.98 -8.09
CA ASP A 145 -5.12 17.79 -7.37
C ASP A 145 -4.44 18.82 -6.44
N ASP A 146 -4.93 20.05 -6.45
CA ASP A 146 -4.40 21.15 -5.65
C ASP A 146 -4.39 20.86 -4.14
N ARG A 147 -5.37 20.11 -3.62
CA ARG A 147 -5.45 19.72 -2.20
C ARG A 147 -4.22 18.92 -1.79
N LEU A 148 -3.71 18.07 -2.67
CA LEU A 148 -2.51 17.28 -2.42
C LEU A 148 -1.26 18.17 -2.34
N VAL A 149 -1.16 19.17 -3.23
CA VAL A 149 -0.07 20.16 -3.20
C VAL A 149 -0.10 20.94 -1.90
N PHE A 150 -1.27 21.44 -1.52
CA PHE A 150 -1.42 22.23 -0.29
C PHE A 150 -1.11 21.40 0.95
N PHE A 151 -1.60 20.16 1.01
CA PHE A 151 -1.27 19.24 2.11
C PHE A 151 0.24 19.09 2.30
N TYR A 152 0.98 18.80 1.23
CA TYR A 152 2.44 18.65 1.33
C TYR A 152 3.17 19.96 1.59
N LEU A 153 2.67 21.09 1.09
CA LEU A 153 3.24 22.39 1.41
C LEU A 153 3.15 22.70 2.89
N ASP A 154 1.98 22.45 3.49
CA ASP A 154 1.76 22.72 4.91
C ASP A 154 2.61 21.78 5.77
N LEU A 155 2.70 20.52 5.36
CA LEU A 155 3.61 19.55 5.91
C LEU A 155 5.07 20.02 5.92
N VAL A 156 5.58 20.49 4.77
CA VAL A 156 6.96 20.98 4.66
C VAL A 156 7.18 22.21 5.53
N LYS A 157 6.22 23.15 5.54
CA LYS A 157 6.29 24.38 6.36
C LYS A 157 6.31 24.06 7.86
N GLU A 158 5.53 23.08 8.29
CA GLU A 158 5.41 22.71 9.70
C GLU A 158 6.64 21.93 10.18
N GLN A 159 7.12 20.96 9.39
CA GLN A 159 8.10 19.99 9.87
C GLN A 159 9.54 20.27 9.46
N ARG A 160 9.76 20.90 8.30
CA ARG A 160 11.08 20.93 7.64
C ARG A 160 11.60 22.33 7.38
N LEU A 161 10.77 23.35 7.59
CA LEU A 161 11.14 24.73 7.35
C LEU A 161 12.40 25.16 8.11
N ASN A 162 12.54 24.72 9.37
CA ASN A 162 13.73 25.03 10.17
C ASN A 162 14.99 24.39 9.59
N ASP A 163 14.90 23.14 9.12
CA ASP A 163 16.03 22.42 8.51
C ASP A 163 16.42 23.04 7.17
N ILE A 164 15.41 23.36 6.35
CA ILE A 164 15.56 24.12 5.10
C ILE A 164 16.25 25.45 5.38
N TYR A 165 15.80 26.20 6.38
CA TYR A 165 16.43 27.46 6.78
C TYR A 165 17.88 27.27 7.19
N ASN A 166 18.16 26.27 8.04
CA ASN A 166 19.50 25.96 8.52
C ASN A 166 20.47 25.62 7.38
N LYS A 167 19.98 24.99 6.31
CA LYS A 167 20.78 24.71 5.11
C LYS A 167 21.02 25.95 4.26
N PHE A 168 20.01 26.82 4.13
CA PHE A 168 20.00 27.89 3.12
C PHE A 168 20.27 29.30 3.63
N TYR A 169 20.28 29.57 4.94
CA TYR A 169 20.49 30.93 5.47
C TYR A 169 21.82 31.57 5.02
N LYS A 170 22.85 30.75 4.76
CA LYS A 170 24.16 31.17 4.23
C LYS A 170 24.09 31.78 2.82
N TYR A 171 22.95 31.62 2.14
CA TYR A 171 22.70 32.08 0.79
C TYR A 171 21.71 33.27 0.75
N ILE A 172 21.27 33.77 1.90
CA ILE A 172 20.22 34.79 1.97
C ILE A 172 20.73 35.96 2.80
N SER A 173 20.92 37.10 2.15
CA SER A 173 21.38 38.35 2.78
C SER A 173 20.22 39.33 2.92
N VAL A 174 20.31 40.24 3.89
CA VAL A 174 19.31 41.30 4.09
C VAL A 174 20.00 42.66 4.10
N ASP A 175 19.68 43.52 3.13
CA ASP A 175 20.17 44.91 3.07
C ASP A 175 19.00 45.88 3.01
N LYS A 176 18.98 46.86 3.92
CA LYS A 176 17.91 47.87 4.04
C LYS A 176 16.50 47.27 3.91
N ASP A 177 16.28 46.16 4.62
CA ASP A 177 15.04 45.37 4.64
C ASP A 177 14.66 44.63 3.34
N ASN A 178 15.49 44.71 2.31
CA ASN A 178 15.35 43.86 1.12
C ASN A 178 16.08 42.54 1.34
N VAL A 179 15.41 41.43 1.02
CA VAL A 179 15.96 40.08 1.11
C VAL A 179 16.31 39.57 -0.29
N PHE A 180 17.53 39.09 -0.49
CA PHE A 180 18.02 38.63 -1.80
C PHE A 180 19.08 37.53 -1.67
N PHE A 181 19.35 36.85 -2.80
CA PHE A 181 20.42 35.86 -2.89
C PHE A 181 21.77 36.53 -2.95
N LYS A 182 22.58 36.29 -1.92
CA LYS A 182 23.99 36.64 -1.85
C LYS A 182 24.60 35.84 -0.70
N LYS A 183 25.89 35.51 -0.81
CA LYS A 183 26.62 34.84 0.26
C LYS A 183 26.46 35.69 1.52
N ASN A 184 25.79 35.12 2.51
CA ASN A 184 25.43 35.80 3.74
C ASN A 184 26.65 35.78 4.68
N ILE A 185 27.03 36.97 5.14
CA ILE A 185 28.07 37.17 6.14
C ILE A 185 27.48 37.45 7.53
N ASP A 186 26.17 37.66 7.61
CA ASP A 186 25.46 37.92 8.86
C ASP A 186 25.39 36.64 9.71
N GLU A 187 25.24 36.83 11.02
CA GLU A 187 24.89 35.76 11.94
C GLU A 187 23.62 35.04 11.51
N LYS A 188 23.55 33.76 11.86
CA LYS A 188 22.47 32.85 11.44
C LYS A 188 21.08 33.37 11.79
N ASP A 189 20.91 34.02 12.94
CA ASP A 189 19.58 34.45 13.41
C ASP A 189 19.26 35.92 13.10
N TYR A 190 20.18 36.66 12.45
CA TYR A 190 19.92 38.04 12.04
C TYR A 190 18.77 38.09 11.03
N LYS A 191 17.68 38.78 11.42
CA LYS A 191 16.43 38.92 10.65
C LYS A 191 15.87 37.58 10.14
N ARG A 192 15.97 36.54 10.98
CA ARG A 192 15.51 35.17 10.70
C ARG A 192 14.11 35.11 10.10
N ASP A 193 13.15 35.82 10.68
CA ASP A 193 11.75 35.76 10.22
C ASP A 193 11.59 36.26 8.78
N LYS A 194 12.27 37.36 8.42
CA LYS A 194 12.28 37.88 7.04
C LYS A 194 12.91 36.91 6.06
N LYS A 195 14.01 36.24 6.46
CA LYS A 195 14.68 35.23 5.64
C LYS A 195 13.78 33.99 5.44
N ILE A 196 13.08 33.56 6.49
CA ILE A 196 12.11 32.45 6.43
C ILE A 196 10.94 32.81 5.50
N GLU A 197 10.36 34.00 5.64
CA GLU A 197 9.28 34.47 4.77
C GLU A 197 9.72 34.50 3.30
N PHE A 198 10.92 35.00 3.04
CA PHE A 198 11.50 34.98 1.71
C PHE A 198 11.66 33.56 1.14
N ILE A 199 12.13 32.60 1.93
CA ILE A 199 12.20 31.17 1.53
C ILE A 199 10.81 30.64 1.18
N LYS A 200 9.80 30.90 2.02
CA LYS A 200 8.42 30.46 1.78
C LYS A 200 7.89 31.00 0.45
N LEU A 201 8.00 32.31 0.24
CA LEU A 201 7.49 32.98 -0.94
C LEU A 201 8.20 32.55 -2.22
N LYS A 202 9.54 32.45 -2.20
CA LYS A 202 10.32 32.11 -3.41
C LYS A 202 10.39 30.62 -3.72
N PHE A 203 10.44 29.77 -2.70
CA PHE A 203 10.75 28.35 -2.86
C PHE A 203 9.62 27.42 -2.44
N ILE A 204 9.07 27.61 -1.24
CA ILE A 204 8.05 26.71 -0.66
C ILE A 204 6.65 27.25 -1.01
N ASN A 205 6.37 27.32 -2.32
CA ASN A 205 5.10 27.79 -2.86
C ASN A 205 4.46 26.75 -3.78
N TYR A 206 3.17 26.95 -4.08
CA TYR A 206 2.36 26.06 -4.91
C TYR A 206 3.02 25.75 -6.26
N ASN A 207 3.48 26.75 -7.00
CA ASN A 207 4.04 26.55 -8.35
C ASN A 207 5.27 25.62 -8.33
N ASN A 208 6.18 25.84 -7.38
CA ASN A 208 7.37 25.02 -7.26
C ASN A 208 7.05 23.61 -6.81
N PHE A 209 6.17 23.47 -5.81
CA PHE A 209 5.81 22.17 -5.26
C PHE A 209 5.01 21.34 -6.27
N ASN A 210 4.04 21.94 -6.95
CA ASN A 210 3.28 21.28 -8.02
C ASN A 210 4.20 20.79 -9.14
N LYS A 211 5.12 21.64 -9.61
CA LYS A 211 6.11 21.23 -10.62
C LYS A 211 6.97 20.06 -10.14
N PHE A 212 7.46 20.11 -8.89
CA PHE A 212 8.23 19.03 -8.30
C PHE A 212 7.41 17.74 -8.17
N LEU A 213 6.17 17.82 -7.70
CA LEU A 213 5.34 16.65 -7.44
C LEU A 213 4.95 15.95 -8.75
N ASN A 214 4.70 16.69 -9.83
CA ASN A 214 4.54 16.10 -11.16
C ASN A 214 5.79 15.30 -11.58
N GLN A 215 6.99 15.86 -11.41
CA GLN A 215 8.25 15.15 -11.70
C GLN A 215 8.42 13.91 -10.82
N TYR A 216 7.99 13.99 -9.57
CA TYR A 216 7.99 12.85 -8.65
C TYR A 216 7.08 11.73 -9.16
N ILE A 217 5.82 12.06 -9.53
CA ILE A 217 4.84 11.10 -10.02
C ILE A 217 5.39 10.38 -11.26
N GLU A 218 5.88 11.13 -12.25
CA GLU A 218 6.47 10.58 -13.48
C GLU A 218 7.63 9.61 -13.18
N LYS A 219 8.53 10.00 -12.27
CA LYS A 219 9.72 9.21 -11.92
C LYS A 219 9.37 7.92 -11.16
N PHE A 220 8.34 7.96 -10.31
CA PHE A 220 8.03 6.88 -9.38
C PHE A 220 6.82 6.02 -9.78
N ALA A 221 6.09 6.36 -10.85
CA ALA A 221 4.95 5.59 -11.34
C ALA A 221 5.25 4.09 -11.53
N SER A 222 6.40 3.76 -12.13
CA SER A 222 6.83 2.37 -12.36
C SER A 222 7.47 1.70 -11.14
N LYS A 223 7.67 2.43 -10.04
CA LYS A 223 8.41 1.99 -8.85
C LYS A 223 7.63 2.18 -7.56
N LYS A 224 6.30 2.34 -7.62
CA LYS A 224 5.46 2.65 -6.46
C LYS A 224 5.68 1.71 -5.26
N ASN A 225 5.75 0.40 -5.49
CA ASN A 225 5.94 -0.60 -4.42
C ASN A 225 7.39 -0.68 -3.88
N LYS A 226 8.33 0.13 -4.40
CA LYS A 226 9.73 0.15 -3.94
C LYS A 226 10.01 1.29 -2.96
N VAL A 227 9.05 2.18 -2.74
CA VAL A 227 9.18 3.31 -1.83
C VAL A 227 8.45 2.95 -0.54
N GLU A 228 9.19 2.89 0.57
CA GLU A 228 8.63 2.53 1.88
C GLU A 228 7.65 3.59 2.39
N SER A 229 8.01 4.87 2.32
CA SER A 229 7.14 6.00 2.63
C SER A 229 7.23 7.02 1.51
N HIS A 230 6.13 7.16 0.75
CA HIS A 230 6.07 8.13 -0.33
C HIS A 230 6.17 9.55 0.22
N SER A 231 5.51 9.84 1.34
CA SER A 231 5.50 11.17 1.94
C SER A 231 6.89 11.60 2.39
N GLU A 232 7.63 10.76 3.12
CA GLU A 232 9.01 11.08 3.52
C GLU A 232 9.92 11.27 2.31
N ASN A 233 9.78 10.41 1.29
CA ASN A 233 10.58 10.51 0.08
C ASN A 233 10.25 11.78 -0.73
N ILE A 234 8.98 12.18 -0.81
CA ILE A 234 8.53 13.43 -1.44
C ILE A 234 9.18 14.63 -0.75
N ILE A 235 9.12 14.68 0.57
CA ILE A 235 9.71 15.77 1.37
C ILE A 235 11.22 15.85 1.17
N TYR A 236 11.90 14.71 1.31
CA TYR A 236 13.35 14.63 1.17
C TYR A 236 13.80 15.08 -0.22
N LEU A 237 13.19 14.54 -1.28
CA LEU A 237 13.53 14.92 -2.65
C LEU A 237 13.14 16.37 -2.97
N PHE A 238 12.11 16.91 -2.31
CA PHE A 238 11.76 18.33 -2.46
C PHE A 238 12.85 19.23 -1.86
N GLU A 239 13.44 18.87 -0.72
CA GLU A 239 14.59 19.61 -0.18
C GLU A 239 15.78 19.61 -1.14
N GLU A 240 16.12 18.45 -1.73
CA GLU A 240 17.18 18.36 -2.74
C GLU A 240 16.86 19.19 -3.99
N TYR A 241 15.58 19.20 -4.40
CA TYR A 241 15.10 20.03 -5.50
C TYR A 241 15.30 21.52 -5.21
N LEU A 242 14.95 21.96 -3.99
CA LEU A 242 15.15 23.35 -3.56
C LEU A 242 16.63 23.72 -3.50
N GLU A 243 17.49 22.84 -2.98
CA GLU A 243 18.93 23.07 -2.92
C GLU A 243 19.54 23.33 -4.30
N LYS A 244 19.24 22.46 -5.27
CA LYS A 244 19.69 22.64 -6.66
C LYS A 244 19.19 23.96 -7.25
N LYS A 245 17.93 24.31 -6.99
CA LYS A 245 17.33 25.54 -7.51
C LYS A 245 17.97 26.80 -6.91
N ILE A 246 18.28 26.78 -5.61
CA ILE A 246 19.00 27.85 -4.93
C ILE A 246 20.41 27.99 -5.48
N GLN A 247 21.13 26.88 -5.65
CA GLN A 247 22.49 26.89 -6.20
C GLN A 247 22.55 27.44 -7.63
N LEU A 248 21.54 27.18 -8.46
CA LEU A 248 21.43 27.76 -9.81
C LEU A 248 21.02 29.23 -9.83
N SER A 249 20.52 29.76 -8.72
CA SER A 249 20.16 31.19 -8.58
C SER A 249 21.33 32.05 -8.11
N PHE A 250 22.50 31.43 -7.87
CA PHE A 250 23.79 32.03 -7.54
C PHE A 250 24.70 32.04 -8.76
#